data_AF-A0A220RZP4-F1
#
_entry.id   AF-A0A220RZP4-F1
#
_cell.length_a   1.000
_cell.length_b   1.000
_cell.length_c   1.000
_cell.angle_alpha   90.00
_cell.angle_beta   90.00
_cell.angle_gamma   90.00
#
_symmetry.space_group_name_H-M   'P 1'
#
loop_
_entity.id
_entity.type
_entity.pdbx_description
1 polymer ?
#
loop_
_entity_poly.entity_id
_entity_poly.type
_entity_poly.pdbx_seq_one_letter_code
_entity_poly.pdbx_strand_id
1 'polypeptide(L)'
;MTHLKLLILSAALLTGCQTYQEHQSRRSKIAQFVVNHPVAAKAIGVETKRGVNISSNAARLAERTGLDDKANGDGRGTQVNAVRHTLWQAAISSRFDSIVAERAGNAYLSDMEVREGKTDYYSRYAADQAVDIRNNRIGRSIGSGKPNADMKTLTNAVLFYYHKIGLWTASSVQSGGRKVWRIRQSKLSAPVYRQAVKNIEPLSADGMTVKEECRRNRPDRFYNLKQSIKAIKQLQD
;
A
#
# COMPACT_ATOMS: atom_id res chain seq x y z
N MET A 1 20.14 -45.88 24.48
CA MET A 1 20.18 -45.62 23.02
C MET A 1 18.84 -44.98 22.66
N THR A 2 18.80 -43.65 22.57
CA THR A 2 17.58 -42.84 22.51
C THR A 2 17.50 -42.11 21.17
N HIS A 3 16.89 -42.76 20.18
CA HIS A 3 16.54 -42.15 18.89
C HIS A 3 15.09 -41.68 18.91
N LEU A 4 14.80 -40.47 19.39
CA LEU A 4 13.48 -39.86 19.15
C LEU A 4 13.43 -38.34 19.40
N LYS A 5 14.28 -37.53 18.73
CA LYS A 5 14.09 -36.06 18.71
C LYS A 5 14.57 -35.39 17.42
N LEU A 6 14.13 -35.88 16.27
CA LEU A 6 14.42 -35.20 15.00
C LEU A 6 13.29 -35.38 13.97
N LEU A 7 12.07 -34.92 14.28
CA LEU A 7 10.94 -35.06 13.36
C LEU A 7 9.91 -33.90 13.38
N ILE A 8 10.30 -32.68 13.82
CA ILE A 8 9.39 -31.50 13.75
C ILE A 8 10.05 -30.24 13.16
N LEU A 9 11.12 -30.37 12.35
CA LEU A 9 11.66 -29.23 11.59
C LEU A 9 11.57 -29.36 10.06
N SER A 10 11.07 -30.48 9.56
CA SER A 10 10.99 -30.76 8.12
C SER A 10 9.59 -30.54 7.52
N ALA A 11 8.55 -30.32 8.33
CA ALA A 11 7.19 -30.08 7.84
C ALA A 11 6.92 -28.62 7.41
N ALA A 12 7.79 -27.67 7.78
CA ALA A 12 7.65 -26.26 7.39
C ALA A 12 8.26 -25.91 6.02
N LEU A 13 9.02 -26.83 5.42
CA LEU A 13 9.67 -26.63 4.11
C LEU A 13 8.85 -27.19 2.93
N LEU A 14 7.84 -28.01 3.19
CA LEU A 14 7.02 -28.65 2.13
C LEU A 14 5.76 -27.87 1.75
N THR A 15 5.40 -26.81 2.48
CA THR A 15 4.32 -25.89 2.10
C THR A 15 4.78 -24.77 1.15
N GLY A 16 6.09 -24.62 0.93
CA GLY A 16 6.66 -23.66 -0.02
C GLY A 16 6.35 -23.94 -1.50
N CYS A 17 5.79 -25.11 -1.82
CA CYS A 17 5.37 -25.50 -3.16
C CYS A 17 3.85 -25.43 -3.38
N GLN A 18 3.09 -24.71 -2.54
CA GLN A 18 1.73 -24.37 -2.93
C GLN A 18 1.80 -23.22 -3.94
N THR A 19 1.35 -23.48 -5.17
CA THR A 19 1.13 -22.45 -6.18
C THR A 19 0.09 -21.46 -5.65
N TYR A 20 0.31 -20.17 -5.87
CA TYR A 20 -0.66 -19.12 -5.59
C TYR A 20 -2.04 -19.48 -6.18
N GLN A 21 -3.08 -19.55 -5.35
CA GLN A 21 -4.45 -19.86 -5.78
C GLN A 21 -5.35 -18.66 -5.52
N GLU A 22 -6.14 -18.27 -6.53
CA GLU A 22 -7.01 -17.10 -6.52
C GLU A 22 -8.06 -17.12 -5.38
N HIS A 23 -8.53 -18.31 -5.00
CA HIS A 23 -9.55 -18.51 -3.96
C HIS A 23 -9.01 -18.57 -2.52
N GLN A 24 -7.71 -18.34 -2.30
CA GLN A 24 -7.14 -18.34 -0.95
C GLN A 24 -7.54 -17.10 -0.14
N SER A 25 -7.68 -17.28 1.17
CA SER A 25 -7.91 -16.16 2.09
C SER A 25 -6.77 -15.14 2.00
N ARG A 26 -7.08 -13.86 2.23
CA ARG A 26 -6.07 -12.78 2.24
C ARG A 26 -4.91 -13.10 3.19
N ARG A 27 -5.20 -13.69 4.37
CA ARG A 27 -4.16 -14.08 5.34
C ARG A 27 -3.22 -15.14 4.76
N SER A 28 -3.76 -16.14 4.05
CA SER A 28 -2.95 -17.17 3.37
C SER A 28 -2.03 -16.56 2.32
N LYS A 29 -2.55 -15.67 1.48
CA LYS A 29 -1.76 -15.01 0.44
C LYS A 29 -0.64 -14.13 1.02
N ILE A 30 -0.91 -13.40 2.10
CA ILE A 30 0.11 -12.63 2.84
C ILE A 30 1.16 -13.57 3.43
N ALA A 31 0.76 -14.66 4.09
CA ALA A 31 1.71 -15.62 4.66
C ALA A 31 2.62 -16.23 3.59
N GLN A 32 2.05 -16.63 2.46
CA GLN A 32 2.80 -17.15 1.32
C GLN A 32 3.78 -16.11 0.76
N PHE A 33 3.36 -14.84 0.63
CA PHE A 33 4.25 -13.76 0.22
C PHE A 33 5.41 -13.59 1.21
N VAL A 34 5.16 -13.62 2.51
CA VAL A 34 6.19 -13.49 3.55
C VAL A 34 7.22 -14.63 3.46
N VAL A 35 6.76 -15.87 3.27
CA VAL A 35 7.63 -17.04 3.12
C VAL A 35 8.49 -16.93 1.86
N ASN A 36 7.90 -16.50 0.74
CA ASN A 36 8.58 -16.45 -0.55
C ASN A 36 9.44 -15.20 -0.74
N HIS A 37 9.17 -14.11 -0.01
CA HIS A 37 9.84 -12.81 -0.14
C HIS A 37 10.16 -12.17 1.22
N PRO A 38 10.93 -12.81 2.12
CA PRO A 38 11.10 -12.35 3.50
C PRO A 38 11.77 -10.99 3.63
N VAL A 39 12.75 -10.68 2.77
CA VAL A 39 13.43 -9.36 2.76
C VAL A 39 12.47 -8.26 2.33
N ALA A 40 11.67 -8.51 1.29
CA ALA A 40 10.65 -7.56 0.84
C ALA A 40 9.55 -7.38 1.88
N ALA A 41 9.06 -8.47 2.48
CA ALA A 41 8.07 -8.42 3.55
C ALA A 41 8.55 -7.60 4.75
N LYS A 42 9.81 -7.75 5.16
CA LYS A 42 10.41 -6.94 6.24
C LYS A 42 10.46 -5.45 5.87
N ALA A 43 10.85 -5.12 4.64
CA ALA A 43 10.92 -3.75 4.16
C ALA A 43 9.53 -3.11 3.99
N ILE A 44 8.55 -3.89 3.54
CA ILE A 44 7.15 -3.48 3.41
C ILE A 44 6.58 -3.16 4.79
N GLY A 45 6.69 -4.11 5.71
CA GLY A 45 6.30 -3.96 7.11
C GLY A 45 4.82 -3.65 7.33
N VAL A 46 4.42 -3.69 8.60
CA VAL A 46 3.09 -3.26 9.05
C VAL A 46 3.11 -1.75 9.29
N GLU A 47 2.05 -1.08 8.87
CA GLU A 47 1.87 0.35 9.08
C GLU A 47 1.81 0.67 10.59
N THR A 48 2.70 1.57 11.01
CA THR A 48 2.77 2.10 12.38
C THR A 48 3.11 3.58 12.37
N LYS A 49 2.65 4.32 13.40
CA LYS A 49 2.81 5.77 13.48
C LYS A 49 4.27 6.25 13.35
N ARG A 50 5.23 5.54 13.97
CA ARG A 50 6.67 5.90 13.92
C ARG A 50 7.51 4.96 13.05
N GLY A 51 6.89 3.99 12.37
CA GLY A 51 7.60 3.06 11.49
C GLY A 51 8.21 3.78 10.29
N VAL A 52 9.35 3.28 9.82
CA VAL A 52 10.04 3.75 8.61
C VAL A 52 10.04 2.66 7.52
N ASN A 53 9.09 1.72 7.62
CA ASN A 53 8.83 0.73 6.58
C ASN A 53 7.98 1.36 5.46
N ILE A 54 7.93 0.70 4.29
CA ILE A 54 7.26 1.23 3.10
C ILE A 54 5.77 1.52 3.39
N SER A 55 5.08 0.65 4.12
CA SER A 55 3.67 0.84 4.47
C SER A 55 3.44 2.10 5.30
N SER A 56 4.21 2.28 6.39
CA SER A 56 4.20 3.48 7.23
C SER A 56 4.50 4.76 6.46
N ASN A 57 5.53 4.71 5.62
CA ASN A 57 5.98 5.89 4.86
C ASN A 57 4.97 6.27 3.78
N ALA A 58 4.40 5.28 3.08
CA ALA A 58 3.39 5.53 2.06
C ALA A 58 2.11 6.17 2.63
N ALA A 59 1.62 5.66 3.77
CA ALA A 59 0.47 6.24 4.47
C ALA A 59 0.78 7.68 4.90
N ARG A 60 1.92 7.89 5.58
CA ARG A 60 2.33 9.20 6.07
C ARG A 60 2.48 10.23 4.95
N LEU A 61 3.20 9.89 3.88
CA LEU A 61 3.42 10.80 2.75
C LEU A 61 2.10 11.11 2.03
N ALA A 62 1.23 10.13 1.84
CA ALA A 62 -0.08 10.33 1.23
C ALA A 62 -0.96 11.28 2.05
N GLU A 63 -1.06 11.08 3.37
CA GLU A 63 -1.80 11.98 4.27
C GLU A 63 -1.25 13.42 4.20
N ARG A 64 0.08 13.56 4.14
CA ARG A 64 0.75 14.87 4.11
C ARG A 64 0.55 15.64 2.81
N THR A 65 0.05 15.01 1.75
CA THR A 65 -0.31 15.74 0.53
C THR A 65 -1.39 16.79 0.79
N GLY A 66 -2.25 16.61 1.80
CA GLY A 66 -3.40 17.48 2.05
C GLY A 66 -4.52 17.34 1.02
N LEU A 67 -4.51 16.25 0.24
CA LEU A 67 -5.61 15.91 -0.68
C LEU A 67 -6.85 15.43 0.10
N ASP A 68 -7.97 15.30 -0.60
CA ASP A 68 -9.21 14.84 0.02
C ASP A 68 -9.12 13.37 0.45
N ASP A 69 -9.44 13.12 1.73
CA ASP A 69 -9.56 11.80 2.34
C ASP A 69 -10.94 11.55 2.98
N LYS A 70 -11.87 12.49 2.82
CA LYS A 70 -13.17 12.48 3.49
C LYS A 70 -14.36 12.32 2.57
N ALA A 71 -14.21 12.48 1.25
CA ALA A 71 -15.30 12.32 0.26
C ALA A 71 -16.19 11.10 0.48
N ASN A 72 -15.62 10.00 1.00
CA ASN A 72 -16.32 8.74 1.17
C ASN A 72 -16.46 8.32 2.66
N GLY A 73 -15.93 9.07 3.62
CA GLY A 73 -16.09 8.87 5.07
C GLY A 73 -15.07 7.98 5.80
N ASP A 74 -14.38 7.06 5.12
CA ASP A 74 -13.37 6.16 5.76
C ASP A 74 -12.02 6.08 5.00
N GLY A 75 -11.76 7.02 4.08
CA GLY A 75 -10.57 7.04 3.23
C GLY A 75 -10.62 6.13 2.00
N ARG A 76 -11.46 5.09 1.96
CA ARG A 76 -11.56 4.22 0.77
C ARG A 76 -12.01 4.98 -0.47
N GLY A 77 -11.30 4.76 -1.58
CA GLY A 77 -11.51 5.39 -2.87
C GLY A 77 -11.20 6.89 -2.95
N THR A 78 -10.55 7.48 -1.95
CA THR A 78 -10.25 8.91 -1.90
C THR A 78 -8.95 9.26 -2.65
N GLN A 79 -8.64 10.56 -2.74
CA GLN A 79 -7.41 11.02 -3.38
C GLN A 79 -6.16 10.65 -2.56
N VAL A 80 -6.24 10.74 -1.24
CA VAL A 80 -5.16 10.28 -0.34
C VAL A 80 -4.94 8.79 -0.51
N ASN A 81 -6.01 7.98 -0.56
CA ASN A 81 -5.86 6.54 -0.77
C ASN A 81 -5.25 6.20 -2.14
N ALA A 82 -5.63 6.94 -3.19
CA ALA A 82 -5.05 6.78 -4.51
C ALA A 82 -3.53 7.04 -4.51
N VAL A 83 -3.06 8.10 -3.86
CA VAL A 83 -1.62 8.38 -3.70
C VAL A 83 -0.95 7.29 -2.87
N ARG A 84 -1.56 6.87 -1.75
CA ARG A 84 -1.01 5.84 -0.85
C ARG A 84 -0.72 4.53 -1.58
N HIS A 85 -1.69 4.02 -2.33
CA HIS A 85 -1.54 2.77 -3.09
C HIS A 85 -0.52 2.89 -4.21
N THR A 86 -0.56 3.98 -4.97
CA THR A 86 0.39 4.23 -6.05
C THR A 86 1.82 4.33 -5.51
N LEU A 87 2.03 5.08 -4.43
CA LEU A 87 3.33 5.25 -3.78
C LEU A 87 3.84 3.95 -3.16
N TRP A 88 2.97 3.18 -2.49
CA TRP A 88 3.33 1.89 -1.90
C TRP A 88 3.88 0.92 -2.96
N GLN A 89 3.19 0.79 -4.10
CA GLN A 89 3.67 -0.04 -5.21
C GLN A 89 4.91 0.53 -5.89
N ALA A 90 5.00 1.85 -6.06
CA ALA A 90 6.19 2.48 -6.62
C ALA A 90 7.43 2.21 -5.77
N ALA A 91 7.30 2.28 -4.44
CA ALA A 91 8.40 2.03 -3.51
C ALA A 91 8.85 0.55 -3.52
N ILE A 92 7.92 -0.40 -3.59
CA ILE A 92 8.27 -1.83 -3.68
C ILE A 92 8.93 -2.12 -5.03
N SER A 93 8.39 -1.58 -6.13
CA SER A 93 8.90 -1.80 -7.48
C SER A 93 10.29 -1.17 -7.67
N SER A 94 10.50 0.05 -7.15
CA SER A 94 11.79 0.75 -7.15
C SER A 94 12.87 -0.04 -6.39
N ARG A 95 12.50 -0.68 -5.27
CA ARG A 95 13.45 -1.33 -4.36
C ARG A 95 13.75 -2.79 -4.69
N PHE A 96 12.76 -3.53 -5.18
CA PHE A 96 12.87 -4.98 -5.39
C PHE A 96 12.73 -5.34 -6.86
N ASP A 97 11.54 -5.12 -7.43
CA ASP A 97 11.21 -5.14 -8.85
C ASP A 97 9.68 -5.12 -9.00
N SER A 98 9.18 -5.03 -10.23
CA SER A 98 7.75 -5.04 -10.52
C SER A 98 7.06 -6.36 -10.18
N ILE A 99 7.77 -7.50 -10.18
CA ILE A 99 7.20 -8.83 -9.91
C ILE A 99 6.93 -8.97 -8.41
N VAL A 100 7.88 -8.60 -7.56
CA VAL A 100 7.73 -8.56 -6.11
C VAL A 100 6.62 -7.59 -5.72
N ALA A 101 6.57 -6.40 -6.35
CA ALA A 101 5.53 -5.42 -6.12
C ALA A 101 4.14 -5.97 -6.48
N GLU A 102 4.01 -6.66 -7.61
CA GLU A 102 2.78 -7.30 -8.02
C GLU A 102 2.34 -8.39 -7.04
N ARG A 103 3.24 -9.30 -6.65
CA ARG A 103 2.95 -10.35 -5.67
C ARG A 103 2.53 -9.77 -4.33
N ALA A 104 3.20 -8.70 -3.87
CA ALA A 104 2.83 -7.99 -2.66
C ALA A 104 1.42 -7.36 -2.78
N GLY A 105 1.12 -6.72 -3.91
CA GLY A 105 -0.19 -6.13 -4.17
C GLY A 105 -1.30 -7.18 -4.17
N ASN A 106 -1.11 -8.26 -4.92
CA ASN A 106 -2.09 -9.33 -5.08
C ASN A 106 -2.39 -10.05 -3.75
N ALA A 107 -1.40 -10.17 -2.87
CA ALA A 107 -1.59 -10.74 -1.54
C ALA A 107 -2.59 -9.95 -0.67
N TYR A 108 -2.77 -8.65 -0.92
CA TYR A 108 -3.63 -7.77 -0.12
C TYR A 108 -5.06 -7.62 -0.67
N LEU A 109 -5.36 -8.21 -1.83
CA LEU A 109 -6.66 -8.14 -2.48
C LEU A 109 -7.56 -9.31 -2.06
N SER A 110 -8.87 -9.11 -1.99
CA SER A 110 -9.82 -10.23 -1.87
C SER A 110 -10.11 -10.87 -3.23
N ASP A 111 -10.14 -10.07 -4.28
CA ASP A 111 -10.42 -10.45 -5.66
C ASP A 111 -9.37 -9.78 -6.59
N MET A 112 -8.81 -10.53 -7.53
CA MET A 112 -7.81 -10.04 -8.47
C MET A 112 -8.37 -9.71 -9.85
N GLU A 113 -9.61 -10.10 -10.14
CA GLU A 113 -10.24 -9.85 -11.42
C GLU A 113 -10.60 -8.36 -11.54
N VAL A 114 -9.66 -7.57 -12.06
CA VAL A 114 -9.98 -6.25 -12.59
C VAL A 114 -10.65 -6.42 -13.93
N ARG A 115 -11.95 -6.17 -13.96
CA ARG A 115 -12.67 -5.95 -15.21
C ARG A 115 -12.34 -4.55 -15.70
N GLU A 116 -11.34 -4.42 -16.59
CA GLU A 116 -10.82 -3.14 -17.07
C GLU A 116 -11.92 -2.19 -17.57
N GLY A 117 -12.95 -2.71 -18.24
CA GLY A 117 -14.10 -1.93 -18.73
C GLY A 117 -15.20 -1.65 -17.70
N LYS A 118 -15.12 -2.19 -16.49
CA LYS A 118 -16.14 -1.96 -15.44
C LYS A 118 -15.77 -0.74 -14.61
N THR A 119 -16.64 0.27 -14.63
CA THR A 119 -16.48 1.49 -13.83
C THR A 119 -17.51 1.63 -12.71
N ASP A 120 -18.60 0.87 -12.76
CA ASP A 120 -19.70 0.97 -11.81
C ASP A 120 -19.80 -0.30 -10.95
N TYR A 121 -19.92 -0.11 -9.64
CA TYR A 121 -19.94 -1.16 -8.64
C TYR A 121 -21.07 -0.94 -7.65
N TYR A 122 -21.74 -2.02 -7.24
CA TYR A 122 -22.82 -1.94 -6.24
C TYR A 122 -22.31 -1.69 -4.81
N SER A 123 -21.07 -2.08 -4.55
CA SER A 123 -20.43 -1.92 -3.24
C SER A 123 -19.26 -0.96 -3.32
N ARG A 124 -19.14 -0.13 -2.28
CA ARG A 124 -17.99 0.74 -2.07
C ARG A 124 -16.70 -0.06 -2.00
N TYR A 125 -16.72 -1.20 -1.31
CA TYR A 125 -15.56 -2.05 -1.13
C TYR A 125 -15.07 -2.64 -2.46
N ALA A 126 -15.99 -3.01 -3.35
CA ALA A 126 -15.63 -3.48 -4.68
C ALA A 126 -15.05 -2.36 -5.57
N ALA A 127 -15.60 -1.14 -5.48
CA ALA A 127 -15.05 0.03 -6.16
C ALA A 127 -13.65 0.40 -5.65
N ASP A 128 -13.44 0.36 -4.33
CA ASP A 128 -12.16 0.64 -3.69
C ASP A 128 -11.07 -0.35 -4.13
N GLN A 129 -11.34 -1.65 -4.09
CA GLN A 129 -10.40 -2.65 -4.61
C GLN A 129 -10.07 -2.42 -6.08
N ALA A 130 -11.08 -2.11 -6.89
CA ALA A 130 -10.90 -1.82 -8.31
C ALA A 130 -10.04 -0.56 -8.56
N VAL A 131 -10.14 0.44 -7.68
CA VAL A 131 -9.27 1.64 -7.66
C VAL A 131 -7.85 1.26 -7.23
N ASP A 132 -7.71 0.52 -6.14
CA ASP A 132 -6.44 0.12 -5.57
C ASP A 132 -5.61 -0.70 -6.57
N ILE A 133 -6.22 -1.65 -7.28
CA ILE A 133 -5.48 -2.47 -8.26
C ILE A 133 -4.98 -1.62 -9.43
N ARG A 134 -5.80 -0.70 -9.92
CA ARG A 134 -5.40 0.17 -11.04
C ARG A 134 -4.32 1.15 -10.64
N ASN A 135 -4.43 1.77 -9.46
CA ASN A 135 -3.40 2.62 -8.89
C ASN A 135 -2.13 1.84 -8.56
N ASN A 136 -2.26 0.58 -8.14
CA ASN A 136 -1.13 -0.29 -7.89
C ASN A 136 -0.31 -0.52 -9.17
N ARG A 137 -0.96 -0.77 -10.31
CA ARG A 137 -0.30 -0.93 -11.61
C ARG A 137 0.43 0.33 -12.06
N ILE A 138 -0.19 1.50 -11.87
CA ILE A 138 0.46 2.80 -12.13
C ILE A 138 1.71 2.94 -11.26
N GLY A 139 1.59 2.62 -9.96
CA GLY A 139 2.69 2.67 -9.00
C GLY A 139 3.87 1.80 -9.43
N ARG A 140 3.60 0.55 -9.83
CA ARG A 140 4.66 -0.36 -10.33
C ARG A 140 5.44 0.23 -11.49
N SER A 141 4.73 0.79 -12.48
CA SER A 141 5.35 1.42 -13.64
C SER A 141 6.23 2.61 -13.25
N ILE A 142 5.74 3.48 -12.36
CA ILE A 142 6.52 4.62 -11.83
C ILE A 142 7.78 4.14 -11.12
N GLY A 143 7.67 3.11 -10.27
CA GLY A 143 8.79 2.57 -9.51
C GLY A 143 9.83 1.87 -10.38
N SER A 144 9.41 1.09 -11.38
CA SER A 144 10.32 0.43 -12.33
C SER A 144 11.17 1.42 -13.11
N GLY A 145 10.62 2.60 -13.43
CA GLY A 145 11.36 3.67 -14.07
C GLY A 145 12.28 4.48 -13.14
N LYS A 146 12.36 4.14 -11.85
CA LYS A 146 13.12 4.86 -10.81
C LYS A 146 13.77 3.91 -9.81
N PRO A 147 14.69 3.02 -10.24
CA PRO A 147 15.31 2.05 -9.36
C PRO A 147 16.02 2.72 -8.19
N ASN A 148 15.81 2.19 -6.98
CA ASN A 148 16.40 2.66 -5.72
C ASN A 148 16.10 4.12 -5.34
N ALA A 149 15.11 4.76 -5.96
CA ALA A 149 14.69 6.11 -5.57
C ALA A 149 14.06 6.10 -4.16
N ASP A 150 14.37 7.14 -3.38
CA ASP A 150 13.75 7.36 -2.09
C ASP A 150 12.25 7.68 -2.20
N MET A 151 11.49 7.50 -1.11
CA MET A 151 10.03 7.65 -1.16
C MET A 151 9.54 9.09 -1.33
N LYS A 152 10.34 10.13 -1.01
CA LYS A 152 9.96 11.52 -1.32
C LYS A 152 10.09 11.78 -2.82
N THR A 153 11.17 11.30 -3.44
CA THR A 153 11.35 11.33 -4.89
C THR A 153 10.21 10.59 -5.60
N LEU A 154 9.84 9.39 -5.13
CA LEU A 154 8.71 8.64 -5.67
C LEU A 154 7.37 9.37 -5.44
N THR A 155 7.18 10.02 -4.29
CA THR A 155 5.96 10.80 -4.01
C THR A 155 5.79 11.94 -5.01
N ASN A 156 6.86 12.68 -5.31
CA ASN A 156 6.83 13.73 -6.32
C ASN A 156 6.51 13.18 -7.71
N ALA A 157 7.06 12.01 -8.08
CA ALA A 157 6.73 11.34 -9.34
C ALA A 157 5.25 10.91 -9.41
N VAL A 158 4.70 10.40 -8.31
CA VAL A 158 3.27 10.05 -8.19
C VAL A 158 2.38 11.29 -8.32
N LEU A 159 2.70 12.39 -7.62
CA LEU A 159 1.95 13.64 -7.72
C LEU A 159 2.00 14.23 -9.13
N PHE A 160 3.16 14.16 -9.79
CA PHE A 160 3.31 14.59 -11.17
C PHE A 160 2.45 13.75 -12.13
N TYR A 161 2.47 12.41 -11.97
CA TYR A 161 1.61 11.51 -12.75
C TYR A 161 0.12 11.81 -12.51
N TYR A 162 -0.28 12.03 -11.25
CA TYR A 162 -1.65 12.39 -10.89
C TYR A 162 -2.07 13.73 -11.53
N HIS A 163 -1.17 14.70 -11.62
CA HIS A 163 -1.45 15.96 -12.32
C HIS A 163 -1.55 15.80 -13.84
N LYS A 164 -0.66 15.03 -14.48
CA LYS A 164 -0.58 14.96 -15.95
C LYS A 164 -1.52 13.94 -16.57
N ILE A 165 -1.65 12.77 -15.96
CA ILE A 165 -2.37 11.62 -16.52
C ILE A 165 -3.59 11.32 -15.65
N GLY A 166 -3.42 11.24 -14.33
CA GLY A 166 -4.49 11.03 -13.37
C GLY A 166 -4.37 9.71 -12.61
N LEU A 167 -4.96 9.66 -11.41
CA LEU A 167 -5.11 8.45 -10.61
C LEU A 167 -6.60 8.10 -10.46
N TRP A 168 -6.86 6.84 -10.13
CA TRP A 168 -8.21 6.33 -9.95
C TRP A 168 -8.74 6.69 -8.56
N THR A 169 -9.99 7.13 -8.50
CA THR A 169 -10.76 7.37 -7.27
C THR A 169 -12.17 6.81 -7.44
N ALA A 170 -12.90 6.65 -6.34
CA ALA A 170 -14.30 6.21 -6.34
C ALA A 170 -15.21 7.28 -5.73
N SER A 171 -16.41 7.43 -6.29
CA SER A 171 -17.45 8.33 -5.79
C SER A 171 -18.82 7.68 -5.90
N SER A 172 -19.70 7.97 -4.94
CA SER A 172 -21.11 7.59 -5.01
C SER A 172 -21.85 8.46 -6.05
N VAL A 173 -22.61 7.82 -6.94
CA VAL A 173 -23.49 8.52 -7.92
C VAL A 173 -24.86 7.85 -7.98
N GLN A 174 -25.89 8.59 -8.37
CA GLN A 174 -27.20 8.04 -8.72
C GLN A 174 -27.21 7.68 -10.20
N SER A 175 -27.54 6.42 -10.53
CA SER A 175 -27.63 5.92 -11.91
C SER A 175 -28.84 4.99 -12.01
N GLY A 176 -29.77 5.29 -12.93
CA GLY A 176 -30.99 4.49 -13.11
C GLY A 176 -31.84 4.35 -11.84
N GLY A 177 -31.94 5.41 -11.03
CA GLY A 177 -32.70 5.41 -9.78
C GLY A 177 -32.05 4.64 -8.62
N ARG A 178 -30.79 4.19 -8.76
CA ARG A 178 -30.06 3.48 -7.71
C ARG A 178 -28.70 4.13 -7.45
N LYS A 179 -28.27 4.06 -6.19
CA LYS A 179 -26.91 4.44 -5.80
C LYS A 179 -25.91 3.39 -6.31
N VAL A 180 -24.90 3.84 -7.04
CA VAL A 180 -23.75 3.03 -7.46
C VAL A 180 -22.46 3.74 -7.07
N TRP A 181 -21.39 2.96 -6.91
CA TRP A 181 -20.03 3.46 -6.72
C TRP A 181 -19.31 3.45 -8.05
N ARG A 182 -19.05 4.65 -8.57
CA ARG A 182 -18.36 4.84 -9.85
C ARG A 182 -16.90 5.18 -9.62
N ILE A 183 -16.01 4.46 -10.29
CA ILE A 183 -14.58 4.76 -10.32
C ILE A 183 -14.26 5.66 -11.51
N ARG A 184 -13.30 6.57 -11.34
CA ARG A 184 -12.84 7.48 -12.40
C ARG A 184 -11.35 7.73 -12.27
N GLN A 185 -10.65 7.79 -13.41
CA GLN A 185 -9.31 8.35 -13.45
C GLN A 185 -9.38 9.86 -13.62
N SER A 186 -8.97 10.61 -12.61
CA SER A 186 -9.06 12.08 -12.61
C SER A 186 -7.69 12.70 -12.41
N LYS A 187 -7.51 13.94 -12.90
CA LYS A 187 -6.27 14.70 -12.72
C LYS A 187 -6.37 15.65 -11.54
N LEU A 188 -5.23 15.93 -10.90
CA LEU A 188 -5.14 17.09 -10.02
C LEU A 188 -5.11 18.38 -10.86
N SER A 189 -5.89 19.36 -10.43
CA SER A 189 -5.75 20.73 -10.96
C SER A 189 -4.36 21.27 -10.61
N ALA A 190 -3.84 22.20 -11.42
CA ALA A 190 -2.52 22.76 -11.19
C ALA A 190 -2.35 23.41 -9.79
N PRO A 191 -3.33 24.14 -9.24
CA PRO A 191 -3.25 24.65 -7.87
C PRO A 191 -3.17 23.54 -6.81
N VAL A 192 -4.01 22.51 -6.92
CA VAL A 192 -4.01 21.38 -5.97
C VAL A 192 -2.70 20.62 -6.03
N TYR A 193 -2.18 20.35 -7.22
CA TYR A 193 -0.86 19.73 -7.41
C TYR A 193 0.26 20.54 -6.75
N ARG A 194 0.33 21.86 -7.01
CA ARG A 194 1.37 22.72 -6.41
C ARG A 194 1.28 22.75 -4.89
N GLN A 195 0.07 22.79 -4.34
CA GLN A 195 -0.12 22.76 -2.89
C GLN A 195 0.32 21.42 -2.30
N ALA A 196 0.00 20.30 -2.94
CA ALA A 196 0.44 18.99 -2.49
C ALA A 196 1.97 18.87 -2.51
N VAL A 197 2.64 19.33 -3.57
CA VAL A 197 4.11 19.36 -3.64
C VAL A 197 4.71 20.22 -2.52
N LYS A 198 4.16 21.42 -2.30
CA LYS A 198 4.60 22.32 -1.21
C LYS A 198 4.47 21.67 0.17
N ASN A 199 3.44 20.86 0.40
CA ASN A 199 3.26 20.16 1.67
C ASN A 199 4.30 19.05 1.88
N ILE A 200 4.80 18.43 0.80
CA ILE A 200 5.81 17.35 0.83
C ILE A 200 7.25 17.89 0.93
N GLU A 201 7.50 19.07 0.37
CA GLU A 201 8.82 19.70 0.33
C GLU A 201 9.58 19.76 1.68
N PRO A 202 8.96 20.12 2.83
CA PRO A 202 9.69 20.19 4.10
C PRO A 202 9.91 18.83 4.78
N LEU A 203 9.40 17.73 4.20
CA LEU A 203 9.47 16.40 4.79
C LEU A 203 10.72 15.65 4.34
N SER A 204 11.14 14.66 5.13
CA SER A 204 12.19 13.72 4.73
C SER A 204 11.69 12.64 3.77
N ALA A 205 12.58 11.74 3.34
CA ALA A 205 12.24 10.56 2.55
C ALA A 205 11.19 9.68 3.24
N ASP A 206 11.13 9.68 4.57
CA ASP A 206 10.14 8.94 5.34
C ASP A 206 8.82 9.72 5.52
N GLY A 207 8.71 10.95 5.02
CA GLY A 207 7.54 11.80 5.22
C GLY A 207 7.46 12.42 6.62
N MET A 208 8.59 12.50 7.34
CA MET A 208 8.67 13.10 8.66
C MET A 208 9.19 14.54 8.58
N THR A 209 8.71 15.38 9.50
CA THR A 209 9.38 16.65 9.81
C THR A 209 10.64 16.41 10.63
N VAL A 210 11.58 17.35 10.62
CA VAL A 210 12.80 17.31 11.47
C VAL A 210 12.46 17.03 12.94
N LYS A 211 11.40 17.65 13.46
CA LYS A 211 10.94 17.45 14.85
C LYS A 211 10.49 16.01 15.12
N GLU A 212 9.84 15.37 14.16
CA GLU A 212 9.37 13.98 14.28
C GLU A 212 10.54 13.00 14.21
N GLU A 213 11.52 13.25 13.35
CA GLU A 213 12.75 12.45 13.27
C GLU A 213 13.55 12.53 14.57
N CYS A 214 13.75 13.74 15.10
CA CYS A 214 14.40 13.95 16.39
C CYS A 214 13.67 13.20 17.52
N ARG A 215 12.33 13.18 17.53
CA ARG A 215 11.53 12.44 18.52
C ARG A 215 11.64 10.92 18.34
N ARG A 216 11.70 10.42 17.10
CA ARG A 216 11.86 9.00 16.79
C ARG A 216 13.21 8.48 17.28
N ASN A 217 14.27 9.28 17.13
CA ASN A 217 15.62 8.91 17.53
C ASN A 217 15.85 8.99 19.05
N ARG A 218 14.88 9.48 19.83
CA ARG A 218 14.94 9.39 21.30
C ARG A 218 14.68 7.94 21.73
N PRO A 219 15.52 7.34 22.58
CA PRO A 219 15.36 5.97 23.03
C PRO A 219 14.08 5.84 23.88
N ASP A 220 13.03 5.30 23.29
CA ASP A 220 11.80 4.89 23.97
C ASP A 220 11.91 3.38 24.25
N ARG A 221 12.39 3.03 25.44
CA ARG A 221 12.80 1.66 25.87
C ARG A 221 11.73 0.57 25.63
N PHE A 222 10.47 0.96 25.42
CA PHE A 222 9.35 0.03 25.27
C PHE A 222 8.55 0.19 23.97
N TYR A 223 8.94 1.07 23.05
CA TYR A 223 8.17 1.32 21.82
C TYR A 223 8.08 0.07 20.93
N ASN A 224 9.21 -0.60 20.69
CA ASN A 224 9.28 -1.77 19.82
C ASN A 224 8.48 -2.96 20.37
N LEU A 225 8.54 -3.20 21.68
CA LEU A 225 7.78 -4.26 22.35
C LEU A 225 6.26 -4.06 22.19
N LYS A 226 5.79 -2.81 22.37
CA LYS A 226 4.36 -2.47 22.20
C LYS A 226 3.88 -2.63 20.75
N GLN A 227 4.73 -2.34 19.75
CA GLN A 227 4.38 -2.53 18.34
C GLN A 227 4.27 -4.02 17.96
N SER A 228 5.21 -4.86 18.39
CA SER A 228 5.15 -6.30 18.11
C SER A 228 3.87 -6.94 18.66
N ILE A 229 3.47 -6.57 19.89
CA ILE A 229 2.22 -7.05 20.51
C ILE A 229 0.99 -6.58 19.71
N LYS A 230 0.97 -5.34 19.22
CA LYS A 230 -0.13 -4.81 18.41
C LYS A 230 -0.25 -5.53 17.06
N ALA A 231 0.88 -5.77 16.39
CA ALA A 231 0.91 -6.48 15.12
C ALA A 231 0.40 -7.92 15.26
N ILE A 232 0.74 -8.62 16.35
CA ILE A 232 0.24 -9.96 16.63
C ILE A 232 -1.29 -9.96 16.81
N LYS A 233 -1.84 -9.00 17.57
CA LYS A 233 -3.30 -8.88 17.77
C LYS A 233 -4.05 -8.61 16.45
N GLN A 234 -3.50 -7.75 15.59
CA GLN A 234 -4.11 -7.45 14.28
C GLN A 234 -4.05 -8.61 13.27
N LEU A 235 -3.25 -9.65 13.53
CA LEU A 235 -3.22 -10.86 12.71
C LEU A 235 -4.22 -11.93 13.19
N GLN A 236 -4.80 -11.75 14.38
CA GLN A 236 -5.78 -12.67 14.97
C GLN A 236 -7.21 -12.37 14.45
N ASP A 237 -7.53 -11.10 14.16
CA ASP A 237 -8.79 -10.61 13.58
C ASP A 237 -8.82 -10.62 12.04
#